data_AF-A0A358QUS9-F1
#
_entry.id   AF-A0A358QUS9-F1
#
_cell.length_a   1.000
_cell.length_b   1.000
_cell.length_c   1.000
_cell.angle_alpha   90.00
_cell.angle_beta   90.00
_cell.angle_gamma   90.00
#
_symmetry.space_group_name_H-M   'P 1'
#
loop_
_entity.id
_entity.type
_entity.pdbx_description
1 polymer ?
#
loop_
_entity_poly.entity_id
_entity_poly.type
_entity_poly.pdbx_seq_one_letter_code
_entity_poly.pdbx_strand_id
1 'polypeptide(L)'
;MIKRLSAIAAVFFLLAFLSPVFAGTPFDSKTAINDAKQNNSDYYNDWSPNVPKNDRGLYYITKSGLSHITDGNGNSYGFLTYGQPHGDPPRNGQQRYIGYTFYGEDYTNMDYPADKNANGADFASKNWVRHPWGESPSAKAVKASNPSFAYFNINPGDGSPEYLTAMQAGILIYGGANANNGFTMANFKQGTELYDNIEQYVHILAPPTQYAWGIGRMWHIENGSLWYVTVPIMPGALLPTTPDLSTNLEIDKFINVQPGRKITSTVAYKLNQDHKQPERAWVR
;
A
#
# COMPACT_ATOMS: atom_id res chain seq x y z
N MET A 1 19.43 23.21 -30.67
CA MET A 1 18.89 23.16 -29.28
C MET A 1 17.63 22.32 -29.30
N ILE A 2 17.77 21.02 -29.03
CA ILE A 2 16.67 20.05 -29.11
C ILE A 2 16.05 19.95 -27.72
N LYS A 3 14.78 20.34 -27.61
CA LYS A 3 13.92 20.10 -26.45
C LYS A 3 13.80 18.58 -26.27
N ARG A 4 14.26 18.06 -25.14
CA ARG A 4 14.11 16.64 -24.79
C ARG A 4 12.62 16.37 -24.53
N LEU A 5 12.01 15.52 -25.37
CA LEU A 5 10.77 14.84 -25.06
C LEU A 5 11.05 13.83 -23.94
N SER A 6 10.65 14.17 -22.72
CA SER A 6 10.49 13.23 -21.61
C SER A 6 9.00 13.06 -21.37
N ALA A 7 8.36 12.28 -22.24
CA ALA A 7 6.93 11.98 -22.12
C ALA A 7 6.65 10.62 -22.76
N ILE A 8 7.04 9.52 -22.08
CA ILE A 8 6.40 8.20 -22.11
C ILE A 8 6.86 7.49 -20.83
N ALA A 9 6.16 7.76 -19.73
CA ALA A 9 6.15 6.94 -18.50
C ALA A 9 4.90 7.22 -17.65
N ALA A 10 4.01 8.10 -18.10
CA ALA A 10 2.66 8.22 -17.58
C ALA A 10 1.75 7.36 -18.46
N VAL A 11 0.78 6.68 -17.85
CA VAL A 11 -0.23 5.79 -18.46
C VAL A 11 0.18 4.31 -18.53
N PHE A 12 0.40 3.67 -17.37
CA PHE A 12 0.12 2.23 -17.21
C PHE A 12 -0.48 1.84 -15.84
N PHE A 13 -0.94 2.81 -15.04
CA PHE A 13 -1.59 2.53 -13.74
C PHE A 13 -3.12 2.46 -13.79
N LEU A 14 -3.74 2.51 -14.99
CA LEU A 14 -5.18 2.72 -15.11
C LEU A 14 -5.87 1.78 -16.12
N LEU A 15 -5.56 0.48 -16.02
CA LEU A 15 -6.40 -0.58 -16.57
C LEU A 15 -6.66 -1.65 -15.50
N ALA A 16 -7.15 -1.21 -14.33
CA ALA A 16 -7.94 -2.08 -13.50
C ALA A 16 -9.27 -2.28 -14.22
N PHE A 17 -9.45 -3.46 -14.83
CA PHE A 17 -10.69 -3.86 -15.47
C PHE A 17 -11.84 -3.71 -14.46
N LEU A 18 -12.76 -2.78 -14.75
CA LEU A 18 -14.09 -2.72 -14.13
C LEU A 18 -14.87 -3.95 -14.62
N SER A 19 -14.51 -5.11 -14.07
CA SER A 19 -15.35 -6.30 -14.13
C SER A 19 -16.59 -6.03 -13.28
N PRO A 20 -17.77 -6.53 -13.67
CA PRO A 20 -18.92 -6.51 -12.78
C PRO A 20 -18.52 -7.11 -11.43
N VAL A 21 -18.86 -6.41 -10.34
CA VAL A 21 -18.53 -6.73 -8.94
C VAL A 21 -19.11 -8.09 -8.58
N PHE A 22 -18.41 -9.16 -8.97
CA PHE A 22 -18.47 -10.42 -8.25
C PHE A 22 -17.58 -10.22 -7.05
N ALA A 23 -18.13 -10.38 -5.84
CA ALA A 23 -17.32 -10.46 -4.64
C ALA A 23 -16.28 -11.57 -4.88
N GLY A 24 -15.00 -11.19 -4.87
CA GLY A 24 -13.91 -12.14 -5.06
C GLY A 24 -14.00 -13.30 -4.10
N THR A 25 -13.41 -14.43 -4.48
CA THR A 25 -13.28 -15.56 -3.54
C THR A 25 -12.18 -15.20 -2.54
N PRO A 26 -12.46 -15.17 -1.23
CA PRO A 26 -11.41 -14.91 -0.25
C PRO A 26 -10.29 -15.94 -0.39
N PHE A 27 -9.05 -15.46 -0.47
CA PHE A 27 -7.87 -16.31 -0.54
C PHE A 27 -7.78 -17.21 0.69
N ASP A 28 -7.22 -18.42 0.52
CA ASP A 28 -7.13 -19.41 1.59
C ASP A 28 -6.38 -18.85 2.82
N SER A 29 -7.09 -18.79 3.95
CA SER A 29 -6.57 -18.21 5.18
C SER A 29 -5.37 -18.95 5.71
N LYS A 30 -5.35 -20.29 5.56
CA LYS A 30 -4.22 -21.11 6.02
C LYS A 30 -2.97 -20.83 5.20
N THR A 31 -3.11 -20.73 3.88
CA THR A 31 -2.00 -20.35 2.99
C THR A 31 -1.50 -18.94 3.29
N ALA A 32 -2.38 -17.95 3.46
CA ALA A 32 -1.98 -16.58 3.79
C ALA A 32 -1.23 -16.48 5.13
N ILE A 33 -1.72 -17.17 6.18
CA ILE A 33 -1.06 -17.20 7.49
C ILE A 33 0.30 -17.90 7.41
N ASN A 34 0.40 -19.03 6.70
CA ASN A 34 1.66 -19.75 6.57
C ASN A 34 2.71 -18.95 5.79
N ASP A 35 2.32 -18.29 4.70
CA ASP A 35 3.20 -17.38 3.94
C ASP A 35 3.75 -16.27 4.83
N ALA A 36 2.87 -15.61 5.58
CA ALA A 36 3.23 -14.54 6.50
C ALA A 36 4.25 -14.99 7.55
N LYS A 37 4.01 -16.14 8.19
CA LYS A 37 4.92 -16.69 9.20
C LYS A 37 6.27 -17.12 8.61
N GLN A 38 6.29 -17.60 7.38
CA GLN A 38 7.52 -18.07 6.73
C GLN A 38 8.39 -16.91 6.26
N ASN A 39 7.79 -15.88 5.67
CA ASN A 39 8.53 -14.81 5.00
C ASN A 39 8.75 -13.58 5.90
N ASN A 40 7.92 -13.41 6.94
CA ASN A 40 7.95 -12.27 7.85
C ASN A 40 7.91 -12.74 9.33
N SER A 41 8.68 -13.78 9.67
CA SER A 41 8.67 -14.44 11.00
C SER A 41 8.97 -13.52 12.18
N ASP A 42 9.71 -12.43 11.94
CA ASP A 42 10.03 -11.44 12.97
C ASP A 42 8.80 -10.67 13.47
N TYR A 43 7.70 -10.71 12.70
CA TYR A 43 6.44 -10.05 13.03
C TYR A 43 5.24 -11.01 13.09
N TYR A 44 5.09 -11.93 12.14
CA TYR A 44 3.95 -12.86 12.11
C TYR A 44 4.28 -14.19 12.78
N ASN A 45 3.61 -14.45 13.91
CA ASN A 45 3.75 -15.64 14.75
C ASN A 45 2.36 -16.19 15.10
N ASP A 46 2.29 -17.42 15.63
CA ASP A 46 1.00 -18.01 16.04
C ASP A 46 0.29 -17.21 17.14
N TRP A 47 1.07 -16.50 17.97
CA TRP A 47 0.56 -15.65 19.03
C TRP A 47 1.49 -14.47 19.31
N SER A 48 0.94 -13.40 19.89
CA SER A 48 1.73 -12.27 20.38
C SER A 48 1.74 -12.18 21.92
N PRO A 49 2.91 -11.97 22.55
CA PRO A 49 2.99 -11.72 24.00
C PRO A 49 2.46 -10.35 24.42
N ASN A 50 2.40 -9.41 23.48
CA ASN A 50 2.05 -8.00 23.73
C ASN A 50 0.54 -7.76 23.69
N VAL A 51 -0.23 -8.76 23.26
CA VAL A 51 -1.69 -8.70 23.14
C VAL A 51 -2.37 -9.16 24.45
N PRO A 52 -3.53 -8.58 24.83
CA PRO A 52 -4.28 -8.99 26.02
C PRO A 52 -4.47 -10.51 26.13
N LYS A 53 -4.41 -11.03 27.37
CA LYS A 53 -4.31 -12.48 27.65
C LYS A 53 -5.52 -13.32 27.22
N ASN A 54 -6.67 -12.70 27.05
CA ASN A 54 -7.92 -13.39 26.69
C ASN A 54 -7.88 -13.94 25.27
N ASP A 55 -7.14 -13.31 24.36
CA ASP A 55 -6.92 -13.81 23.01
C ASP A 55 -5.67 -13.17 22.39
N ARG A 56 -4.71 -14.03 22.05
CA ARG A 56 -3.40 -13.65 21.47
C ARG A 56 -3.18 -14.22 20.08
N GLY A 57 -4.15 -14.94 19.53
CA GLY A 57 -4.00 -15.67 18.28
C GLY A 57 -3.87 -14.73 17.09
N LEU A 58 -3.23 -15.23 16.02
CA LEU A 58 -3.20 -14.58 14.72
C LEU A 58 -4.45 -14.95 13.90
N TYR A 59 -5.11 -13.95 13.33
CA TYR A 59 -6.36 -14.07 12.58
C TYR A 59 -6.25 -13.46 11.20
N TYR A 60 -6.89 -14.10 10.22
CA TYR A 60 -7.03 -13.59 8.85
C TYR A 60 -8.46 -13.07 8.63
N ILE A 61 -8.58 -11.74 8.49
CA ILE A 61 -9.85 -11.01 8.43
C ILE A 61 -10.19 -10.64 6.98
N THR A 62 -11.31 -11.13 6.48
CA THR A 62 -11.73 -10.95 5.07
C THR A 62 -13.03 -10.15 4.91
N LYS A 63 -13.57 -9.61 6.00
CA LYS A 63 -14.83 -8.85 6.00
C LYS A 63 -14.65 -7.35 5.78
N SER A 64 -13.48 -6.94 5.31
CA SER A 64 -13.19 -5.52 5.12
C SER A 64 -13.65 -5.02 3.75
N GLY A 65 -13.96 -3.73 3.68
CA GLY A 65 -14.17 -2.98 2.45
C GLY A 65 -12.98 -2.96 1.51
N LEU A 66 -11.78 -3.48 1.80
CA LEU A 66 -10.77 -3.76 0.76
C LEU A 66 -10.69 -5.23 0.33
N SER A 67 -11.31 -6.14 1.08
CA SER A 67 -11.36 -7.57 0.75
C SER A 67 -12.31 -7.90 -0.40
N HIS A 68 -12.82 -6.90 -1.13
CA HIS A 68 -13.52 -7.08 -2.40
C HIS A 68 -12.62 -6.86 -3.62
N ILE A 69 -11.42 -6.30 -3.44
CA ILE A 69 -10.45 -6.10 -4.52
C ILE A 69 -9.83 -7.46 -4.85
N THR A 70 -9.82 -7.80 -6.15
CA THR A 70 -9.35 -9.11 -6.62
C THR A 70 -8.14 -9.05 -7.51
N ASP A 71 -7.35 -10.11 -7.49
CA ASP A 71 -6.35 -10.37 -8.52
C ASP A 71 -7.00 -10.79 -9.86
N GLY A 72 -6.17 -11.06 -10.87
CA GLY A 72 -6.62 -11.56 -12.18
C GLY A 72 -7.27 -12.94 -12.16
N ASN A 73 -7.18 -13.67 -11.04
CA ASN A 73 -7.82 -14.98 -10.82
C ASN A 73 -9.13 -14.87 -10.03
N GLY A 74 -9.53 -13.65 -9.62
CA GLY A 74 -10.72 -13.42 -8.81
C GLY A 74 -10.54 -13.68 -7.31
N ASN A 75 -9.30 -13.86 -6.83
CA ASN A 75 -9.03 -13.99 -5.39
C ASN A 75 -8.99 -12.63 -4.72
N SER A 76 -9.61 -12.52 -3.56
CA SER A 76 -9.49 -11.34 -2.69
C SER A 76 -8.68 -11.61 -1.44
N TYR A 77 -8.11 -10.55 -0.87
CA TYR A 77 -7.13 -10.66 0.21
C TYR A 77 -7.62 -9.97 1.50
N GLY A 78 -7.28 -10.57 2.62
CA GLY A 78 -7.64 -10.12 3.97
C GLY A 78 -6.50 -9.41 4.69
N PHE A 79 -6.71 -9.18 5.98
CA PHE A 79 -5.77 -8.56 6.91
C PHE A 79 -5.34 -9.56 7.98
N LEU A 80 -4.08 -9.50 8.39
CA LEU A 80 -3.55 -10.32 9.47
C LEU A 80 -3.46 -9.50 10.76
N THR A 81 -4.21 -9.90 11.79
CA THR A 81 -4.31 -9.17 13.06
C THR A 81 -4.27 -10.13 14.24
N TYR A 82 -3.90 -9.63 15.41
CA TYR A 82 -3.89 -10.41 16.64
C TYR A 82 -5.07 -10.08 17.55
N GLY A 83 -5.59 -11.09 18.26
CA GLY A 83 -6.64 -10.89 19.26
C GLY A 83 -7.98 -10.41 18.69
N GLN A 84 -8.87 -9.96 19.58
CA GLN A 84 -10.24 -9.60 19.24
C GLN A 84 -10.39 -8.11 18.84
N PRO A 85 -11.36 -7.80 17.95
CA PRO A 85 -11.79 -6.43 17.68
C PRO A 85 -12.22 -5.67 18.96
N HIS A 86 -11.88 -4.39 19.06
CA HIS A 86 -12.09 -3.58 20.26
C HIS A 86 -12.08 -2.07 19.96
N GLY A 87 -12.14 -1.25 21.01
CA GLY A 87 -12.07 0.22 20.95
C GLY A 87 -13.43 0.87 21.19
N ASP A 88 -13.63 2.03 20.59
CA ASP A 88 -14.87 2.81 20.68
C ASP A 88 -16.11 1.99 20.30
N PRO A 89 -17.31 2.40 20.76
CA PRO A 89 -18.56 1.71 20.44
C PRO A 89 -18.70 1.47 18.94
N PRO A 90 -19.18 0.28 18.54
CA PRO A 90 -19.35 -0.03 17.12
C PRO A 90 -20.16 1.03 16.40
N ARG A 91 -19.63 1.54 15.29
CA ARG A 91 -20.36 2.40 14.35
C ARG A 91 -20.62 1.60 13.09
N ASN A 92 -21.88 1.54 12.65
CA ASN A 92 -22.30 0.71 11.51
C ASN A 92 -21.89 -0.77 11.62
N GLY A 93 -21.88 -1.32 12.85
CA GLY A 93 -21.46 -2.70 13.12
C GLY A 93 -19.96 -2.95 13.06
N GLN A 94 -19.14 -1.90 12.89
CA GLN A 94 -17.68 -1.96 12.83
C GLN A 94 -17.06 -1.45 14.13
N GLN A 95 -16.15 -2.23 14.71
CA GLN A 95 -15.29 -1.79 15.81
C GLN A 95 -14.23 -0.81 15.28
N ARG A 96 -13.73 0.11 16.12
CA ARG A 96 -12.66 1.04 15.71
C ARG A 96 -11.37 0.32 15.33
N TYR A 97 -11.08 -0.78 16.02
CA TYR A 97 -9.91 -1.60 15.79
C TYR A 97 -10.34 -3.04 15.49
N ILE A 98 -9.76 -3.64 14.45
CA ILE A 98 -10.05 -5.03 14.05
C ILE A 98 -9.20 -6.06 14.81
N GLY A 99 -8.33 -5.60 15.71
CA GLY A 99 -7.47 -6.40 16.58
C GLY A 99 -6.25 -5.58 16.98
N TYR A 100 -5.12 -6.25 17.15
CA TYR A 100 -3.85 -5.69 17.59
C TYR A 100 -2.71 -6.01 16.61
N THR A 101 -1.66 -5.19 16.63
CA THR A 101 -0.38 -5.50 16.01
C THR A 101 0.38 -6.56 16.83
N PHE A 102 1.45 -7.13 16.27
CA PHE A 102 2.31 -8.04 17.04
C PHE A 102 2.90 -7.37 18.28
N TYR A 103 3.15 -6.06 18.24
CA TYR A 103 3.68 -5.28 19.36
C TYR A 103 2.61 -4.72 20.30
N GLY A 104 1.33 -5.05 20.07
CA GLY A 104 0.22 -4.68 20.96
C GLY A 104 -0.39 -3.31 20.69
N GLU A 105 -0.04 -2.66 19.58
CA GLU A 105 -0.74 -1.46 19.12
C GLU A 105 -2.12 -1.79 18.57
N ASP A 106 -3.01 -0.80 18.58
CA ASP A 106 -4.34 -0.96 18.04
C ASP A 106 -4.30 -1.03 16.50
N TYR A 107 -4.78 -2.14 15.94
CA TYR A 107 -4.86 -2.37 14.50
C TYR A 107 -6.08 -1.63 13.94
N THR A 108 -5.87 -0.56 13.17
CA THR A 108 -6.95 0.31 12.72
C THR A 108 -7.95 -0.40 11.81
N ASN A 109 -9.23 -0.05 11.94
CA ASN A 109 -10.26 -0.47 11.02
C ASN A 109 -10.48 0.59 9.94
N MET A 110 -10.22 0.25 8.69
CA MET A 110 -10.42 1.14 7.54
C MET A 110 -11.90 1.36 7.17
N ASP A 111 -12.78 0.49 7.66
CA ASP A 111 -14.23 0.57 7.45
C ASP A 111 -14.94 1.31 8.59
N TYR A 112 -14.20 1.68 9.64
CA TYR A 112 -14.73 2.50 10.71
C TYR A 112 -14.88 3.96 10.22
N PRO A 113 -16.05 4.59 10.41
CA PRO A 113 -16.28 5.95 9.94
C PRO A 113 -15.31 6.96 10.54
N ALA A 114 -14.84 7.90 9.73
CA ALA A 114 -14.04 9.03 10.19
C ALA A 114 -14.70 9.76 11.36
N ASP A 115 -13.92 10.12 12.38
CA ASP A 115 -14.39 11.05 13.41
C ASP A 115 -14.62 12.47 12.85
N LYS A 116 -13.90 12.80 11.77
CA LYS A 116 -14.06 14.04 11.00
C LYS A 116 -13.90 13.74 9.52
N ASN A 117 -14.94 14.02 8.73
CA ASN A 117 -14.87 13.93 7.28
C ASN A 117 -13.96 15.04 6.71
N ALA A 118 -13.17 14.70 5.69
CA ALA A 118 -12.26 15.65 5.05
C ALA A 118 -12.96 16.65 4.11
N ASN A 119 -14.27 16.48 3.84
CA ASN A 119 -15.13 17.37 3.05
C ASN A 119 -14.52 17.77 1.69
N GLY A 120 -13.91 16.80 0.99
CA GLY A 120 -13.29 17.00 -0.31
C GLY A 120 -11.89 17.61 -0.27
N ALA A 121 -11.30 17.80 0.92
CA ALA A 121 -9.92 18.26 1.03
C ALA A 121 -8.96 17.30 0.30
N ASP A 122 -7.96 17.88 -0.38
CA ASP A 122 -6.95 17.10 -1.08
C ASP A 122 -6.00 16.42 -0.09
N PHE A 123 -5.81 15.12 -0.25
CA PHE A 123 -4.98 14.29 0.62
C PHE A 123 -3.55 14.80 0.70
N ALA A 124 -2.97 15.18 -0.44
CA ALA A 124 -1.59 15.65 -0.50
C ALA A 124 -1.38 17.06 0.10
N SER A 125 -2.46 17.83 0.30
CA SER A 125 -2.39 19.19 0.87
C SER A 125 -2.30 19.25 2.39
N LYS A 126 -2.48 18.13 3.11
CA LYS A 126 -2.45 18.14 4.57
C LYS A 126 -1.03 18.33 5.11
N ASN A 127 -0.94 18.89 6.30
CA ASN A 127 0.31 19.03 7.03
C ASN A 127 0.71 17.70 7.70
N TRP A 128 1.18 16.76 6.88
CA TRP A 128 1.56 15.42 7.31
C TRP A 128 2.82 15.44 8.20
N VAL A 129 2.80 14.63 9.26
CA VAL A 129 3.94 14.41 10.14
C VAL A 129 4.91 13.44 9.46
N ARG A 130 6.05 13.96 9.03
CA ARG A 130 7.16 13.14 8.54
C ARG A 130 7.86 12.45 9.71
N HIS A 131 8.21 11.18 9.54
CA HIS A 131 8.85 10.34 10.55
C HIS A 131 8.11 10.33 11.89
N PRO A 132 6.84 9.84 11.95
CA PRO A 132 6.07 9.80 13.19
C PRO A 132 6.75 9.01 14.31
N TRP A 133 7.67 8.08 13.98
CA TRP A 133 8.52 7.35 14.93
C TRP A 133 9.75 8.13 15.43
N GLY A 134 10.06 9.28 14.82
CA GLY A 134 11.25 10.08 15.11
C GLY A 134 11.17 10.92 16.40
N GLU A 135 12.01 11.96 16.46
CA GLU A 135 12.18 12.82 17.65
C GLU A 135 11.78 14.29 17.44
N SER A 136 11.15 14.61 16.30
CA SER A 136 10.61 15.95 16.05
C SER A 136 9.48 16.28 17.06
N PRO A 137 9.16 17.56 17.29
CA PRO A 137 8.05 17.93 18.17
C PRO A 137 6.72 17.26 17.77
N SER A 138 6.45 17.15 16.47
CA SER A 138 5.26 16.47 15.94
C SER A 138 5.30 14.95 16.16
N ALA A 139 6.45 14.31 15.97
CA ALA A 139 6.62 12.87 16.25
C ALA A 139 6.46 12.58 17.76
N LYS A 140 6.96 13.46 18.64
CA LYS A 140 6.73 13.36 20.08
C LYS A 140 5.25 13.49 20.44
N ALA A 141 4.50 14.37 19.76
CA ALA A 141 3.05 14.46 19.93
C ALA A 141 2.31 13.20 19.46
N VAL A 142 2.79 12.53 18.40
CA VAL A 142 2.29 11.23 17.97
C VAL A 142 2.49 10.18 19.06
N LYS A 143 3.72 10.01 19.56
CA LYS A 143 4.04 9.04 20.63
C LYS A 143 3.27 9.33 21.92
N ALA A 144 3.10 10.60 22.29
CA ALA A 144 2.34 11.00 23.48
C ALA A 144 0.84 10.68 23.38
N SER A 145 0.27 10.72 22.17
CA SER A 145 -1.15 10.42 21.94
C SER A 145 -1.44 8.93 21.69
N ASN A 146 -0.40 8.10 21.53
CA ASN A 146 -0.49 6.67 21.26
C ASN A 146 0.41 5.91 22.26
N PRO A 147 -0.06 5.64 23.49
CA PRO A 147 0.79 5.07 24.54
C PRO A 147 1.32 3.66 24.21
N SER A 148 0.65 2.93 23.31
CA SER A 148 1.12 1.62 22.82
C SER A 148 2.08 1.72 21.63
N PHE A 149 2.37 2.92 21.10
CA PHE A 149 3.18 3.12 19.91
C PHE A 149 4.50 2.34 20.00
N ALA A 150 4.72 1.43 19.06
CA ALA A 150 5.89 0.58 19.02
C ALA A 150 6.61 0.81 17.70
N TYR A 151 7.83 1.35 17.75
CA TYR A 151 8.59 1.60 16.54
C TYR A 151 8.80 0.30 15.75
N PHE A 152 8.33 0.27 14.50
CA PHE A 152 8.40 -0.91 13.65
C PHE A 152 9.80 -1.02 13.02
N ASN A 153 10.74 -1.50 13.83
CA ASN A 153 12.17 -1.57 13.51
C ASN A 153 12.61 -3.00 13.16
N ILE A 154 11.92 -3.61 12.21
CA ILE A 154 12.41 -4.83 11.54
C ILE A 154 12.99 -4.46 10.17
N ASN A 155 13.62 -5.38 9.46
CA ASN A 155 14.17 -5.12 8.13
C ASN A 155 13.36 -5.88 7.06
N PRO A 156 12.62 -5.22 6.16
CA PRO A 156 12.38 -3.78 6.07
C PRO A 156 11.37 -3.28 7.13
N GLY A 157 11.52 -2.03 7.57
CA GLY A 157 10.74 -1.41 8.65
C GLY A 157 10.15 -0.06 8.26
N ASP A 158 9.75 0.73 9.26
CA ASP A 158 9.29 2.11 9.07
C ASP A 158 10.30 2.96 8.26
N GLY A 159 9.80 3.67 7.24
CA GLY A 159 10.63 4.51 6.36
C GLY A 159 11.40 3.75 5.28
N SER A 160 11.18 2.44 5.14
CA SER A 160 11.93 1.62 4.16
C SER A 160 11.30 1.72 2.76
N PRO A 161 12.11 1.96 1.71
CA PRO A 161 11.63 2.15 0.34
C PRO A 161 10.97 0.89 -0.26
N GLU A 162 11.21 -0.29 0.31
CA GLU A 162 10.60 -1.56 -0.08
C GLU A 162 9.07 -1.53 -0.01
N TYR A 163 8.48 -0.67 0.84
CA TYR A 163 7.04 -0.53 0.96
C TYR A 163 6.44 0.59 0.10
N LEU A 164 7.26 1.43 -0.55
CA LEU A 164 6.84 2.61 -1.29
C LEU A 164 5.72 2.31 -2.30
N THR A 165 5.96 1.38 -3.22
CA THR A 165 4.99 1.02 -4.26
C THR A 165 3.70 0.45 -3.66
N ALA A 166 3.82 -0.39 -2.63
CA ALA A 166 2.67 -1.00 -1.96
C ALA A 166 1.80 0.02 -1.21
N MET A 167 2.44 1.01 -0.59
CA MET A 167 1.75 2.13 0.07
C MET A 167 1.07 3.04 -0.95
N GLN A 168 1.76 3.44 -2.03
CA GLN A 168 1.17 4.25 -3.10
C GLN A 168 -0.07 3.56 -3.70
N ALA A 169 0.04 2.28 -4.03
CA ALA A 169 -1.04 1.51 -4.63
C ALA A 169 -2.22 1.33 -3.66
N GLY A 170 -1.94 1.02 -2.39
CA GLY A 170 -2.97 0.89 -1.36
C GLY A 170 -3.71 2.20 -1.09
N ILE A 171 -3.00 3.33 -1.01
CA ILE A 171 -3.59 4.67 -0.86
C ILE A 171 -4.44 5.03 -2.06
N LEU A 172 -4.01 4.76 -3.30
CA LEU A 172 -4.79 5.08 -4.50
C LEU A 172 -6.06 4.23 -4.60
N ILE A 173 -5.99 2.93 -4.30
CA ILE A 173 -7.18 2.06 -4.27
C ILE A 173 -8.16 2.52 -3.19
N TYR A 174 -7.65 2.75 -1.98
CA TYR A 174 -8.50 3.20 -0.88
C TYR A 174 -9.08 4.58 -1.14
N GLY A 175 -8.28 5.49 -1.70
CA GLY A 175 -8.66 6.84 -2.12
C GLY A 175 -9.70 6.87 -3.23
N GLY A 176 -9.77 5.83 -4.07
CA GLY A 176 -10.83 5.64 -5.07
C GLY A 176 -12.11 4.99 -4.51
N ALA A 177 -12.09 4.48 -3.28
CA ALA A 177 -13.24 3.89 -2.62
C ALA A 177 -14.00 4.94 -1.77
N ASN A 178 -15.29 4.68 -1.53
CA ASN A 178 -16.14 5.50 -0.64
C ASN A 178 -15.66 5.49 0.83
N ALA A 179 -14.65 4.67 1.16
CA ALA A 179 -14.09 4.52 2.51
C ALA A 179 -12.95 5.52 2.82
N ASN A 180 -12.53 6.36 1.88
CA ASN A 180 -11.37 7.25 2.03
C ASN A 180 -11.54 8.44 3.00
N ASN A 181 -12.54 8.43 3.88
CA ASN A 181 -12.85 9.50 4.83
C ASN A 181 -13.13 10.88 4.21
N GLY A 182 -13.54 10.92 2.94
CA GLY A 182 -13.95 12.14 2.23
C GLY A 182 -12.81 12.94 1.63
N PHE A 183 -11.62 12.35 1.49
CA PHE A 183 -10.48 12.98 0.83
C PHE A 183 -10.63 12.97 -0.70
N THR A 184 -9.97 13.90 -1.38
CA THR A 184 -9.69 13.80 -2.83
C THR A 184 -8.23 13.44 -3.06
N MET A 185 -7.94 12.76 -4.17
CA MET A 185 -6.60 12.27 -4.52
C MET A 185 -5.96 13.07 -5.67
N ALA A 186 -6.44 14.30 -5.93
CA ALA A 186 -6.09 15.06 -7.14
C ALA A 186 -4.59 15.38 -7.27
N ASN A 187 -3.91 15.58 -6.13
CA ASN A 187 -2.48 15.88 -6.11
C ASN A 187 -1.61 14.77 -5.53
N PHE A 188 -2.17 13.62 -5.14
CA PHE A 188 -1.37 12.46 -4.76
C PHE A 188 -0.90 11.71 -6.01
N LYS A 189 0.20 12.18 -6.62
CA LYS A 189 0.72 11.67 -7.89
C LYS A 189 2.24 11.80 -7.99
N GLN A 190 2.83 11.02 -8.89
CA GLN A 190 4.27 11.03 -9.16
C GLN A 190 4.84 12.45 -9.37
N GLY A 191 6.03 12.69 -8.82
CA GLY A 191 6.71 13.98 -8.88
C GLY A 191 6.29 14.96 -7.78
N THR A 192 5.47 14.52 -6.83
CA THR A 192 5.12 15.28 -5.62
C THR A 192 5.83 14.69 -4.41
N GLU A 193 6.28 15.55 -3.49
CA GLU A 193 7.06 15.13 -2.31
C GLU A 193 6.38 14.02 -1.51
N LEU A 194 5.06 14.16 -1.27
CA LEU A 194 4.32 13.18 -0.50
C LEU A 194 4.20 11.84 -1.23
N TYR A 195 3.99 11.84 -2.55
CA TYR A 195 3.85 10.59 -3.30
C TYR A 195 5.19 9.86 -3.42
N ASP A 196 6.26 10.59 -3.75
CA ASP A 196 7.57 10.01 -4.02
C ASP A 196 8.30 9.55 -2.74
N ASN A 197 7.85 10.01 -1.57
CA ASN A 197 8.45 9.68 -0.26
C ASN A 197 7.39 9.25 0.78
N ILE A 198 6.27 8.67 0.37
CA ILE A 198 5.14 8.37 1.26
C ILE A 198 5.53 7.47 2.43
N GLU A 199 6.50 6.58 2.23
CA GLU A 199 7.05 5.68 3.24
C GLU A 199 7.68 6.42 4.41
N GLN A 200 8.14 7.66 4.20
CA GLN A 200 8.67 8.52 5.27
C GLN A 200 7.58 9.10 6.19
N TYR A 201 6.30 8.91 5.87
CA TYR A 201 5.16 9.45 6.62
C TYR A 201 4.28 8.37 7.26
N VAL A 202 4.37 7.13 6.76
CA VAL A 202 3.53 6.01 7.20
C VAL A 202 4.25 5.21 8.28
N HIS A 203 3.71 5.20 9.50
CA HIS A 203 4.08 4.20 10.49
C HIS A 203 3.37 2.88 10.16
N ILE A 204 4.13 1.81 9.96
CA ILE A 204 3.63 0.49 9.64
C ILE A 204 3.17 -0.17 10.94
N LEU A 205 1.86 -0.41 11.04
CA LEU A 205 1.28 -1.17 12.14
C LEU A 205 1.44 -2.67 11.88
N ALA A 206 1.23 -3.10 10.63
CA ALA A 206 1.46 -4.47 10.19
C ALA A 206 1.95 -4.46 8.73
N PRO A 207 3.07 -5.15 8.41
CA PRO A 207 3.60 -5.17 7.06
C PRO A 207 2.70 -6.01 6.14
N PRO A 208 2.58 -5.65 4.84
CA PRO A 208 1.93 -6.51 3.87
C PRO A 208 2.68 -7.83 3.72
N THR A 209 1.98 -8.85 3.21
CA THR A 209 2.58 -10.13 2.82
C THR A 209 2.26 -10.41 1.36
N GLN A 210 2.60 -11.59 0.85
CA GLN A 210 2.20 -11.95 -0.50
C GLN A 210 0.67 -12.01 -0.62
N TYR A 211 -0.02 -12.46 0.44
CA TYR A 211 -1.45 -12.79 0.41
C TYR A 211 -2.29 -12.10 1.49
N ALA A 212 -1.77 -11.05 2.12
CA ALA A 212 -2.52 -10.24 3.07
C ALA A 212 -2.12 -8.77 2.96
N TRP A 213 -3.11 -7.90 3.13
CA TRP A 213 -2.92 -6.47 3.20
C TRP A 213 -2.13 -6.12 4.45
N GLY A 214 -1.19 -5.20 4.29
CA GLY A 214 -0.60 -4.49 5.41
C GLY A 214 -1.46 -3.28 5.78
N ILE A 215 -1.16 -2.70 6.93
CA ILE A 215 -1.77 -1.46 7.37
C ILE A 215 -0.73 -0.57 8.03
N GLY A 216 -0.88 0.73 7.80
CA GLY A 216 -0.14 1.76 8.47
C GLY A 216 -1.04 2.89 8.92
N ARG A 217 -0.42 3.87 9.56
CA ARG A 217 -1.06 5.08 10.04
C ARG A 217 -0.22 6.28 9.65
N MET A 218 -0.88 7.34 9.19
CA MET A 218 -0.26 8.64 8.96
C MET A 218 -0.96 9.67 9.84
N TRP A 219 -0.21 10.67 10.30
CA TRP A 219 -0.75 11.75 11.11
C TRP A 219 -0.59 13.09 10.42
N HIS A 220 -1.55 13.98 10.62
CA HIS A 220 -1.45 15.36 10.19
C HIS A 220 -1.89 16.32 11.30
N ILE A 221 -1.43 17.56 11.21
CA ILE A 221 -1.81 18.63 12.15
C ILE A 221 -2.82 19.55 11.46
N GLU A 222 -3.94 19.81 12.13
CA GLU A 222 -4.95 20.75 11.68
C GLU A 222 -5.39 21.61 12.88
N ASN A 223 -5.19 22.94 12.79
CA ASN A 223 -5.51 23.90 13.84
C ASN A 223 -4.92 23.53 15.21
N GLY A 224 -3.68 22.99 15.22
CA GLY A 224 -2.98 22.57 16.43
C GLY A 224 -3.37 21.18 16.96
N SER A 225 -4.42 20.56 16.42
CA SER A 225 -4.83 19.21 16.78
C SER A 225 -4.18 18.17 15.87
N LEU A 226 -3.76 17.06 16.48
CA LEU A 226 -3.23 15.91 15.77
C LEU A 226 -4.39 14.99 15.33
N TRP A 227 -4.41 14.65 14.06
CA TRP A 227 -5.36 13.72 13.45
C TRP A 227 -4.60 12.61 12.76
N TYR A 228 -5.26 11.47 12.53
CA TYR A 228 -4.66 10.37 11.77
C TYR A 228 -5.58 9.82 10.70
N VAL A 229 -4.97 9.18 9.72
CA VAL A 229 -5.64 8.36 8.71
C VAL A 229 -5.03 6.96 8.69
N THR A 230 -5.88 5.99 8.39
CA THR A 230 -5.46 4.62 8.10
C THR A 230 -4.91 4.55 6.69
N VAL A 231 -3.80 3.84 6.52
CA VAL A 231 -3.12 3.65 5.24
C VAL A 231 -3.05 2.16 4.91
N PRO A 232 -3.81 1.68 3.92
CA PRO A 232 -3.70 0.30 3.47
C PRO A 232 -2.40 0.11 2.68
N ILE A 233 -1.73 -1.02 2.88
CA ILE A 233 -0.50 -1.38 2.17
C ILE A 233 -0.78 -2.63 1.34
N MET A 234 -0.63 -2.52 0.02
CA MET A 234 -1.09 -3.55 -0.91
C MET A 234 -0.32 -4.89 -0.77
N PRO A 235 -1.02 -6.05 -0.79
CA PRO A 235 -0.38 -7.36 -0.84
C PRO A 235 0.45 -7.55 -2.11
N GLY A 236 1.51 -8.35 -2.02
CA GLY A 236 2.37 -8.69 -3.17
C GLY A 236 1.59 -9.27 -4.36
N ALA A 237 0.59 -10.11 -4.09
CA ALA A 237 -0.23 -10.72 -5.15
C ALA A 237 -1.17 -9.74 -5.88
N LEU A 238 -1.41 -8.55 -5.33
CA LEU A 238 -2.19 -7.49 -5.97
C LEU A 238 -1.30 -6.42 -6.63
N LEU A 239 -0.01 -6.38 -6.29
CA LEU A 239 0.89 -5.45 -6.94
C LEU A 239 1.00 -5.84 -8.42
N PRO A 240 0.94 -4.86 -9.34
CA PRO A 240 1.25 -5.15 -10.72
C PRO A 240 2.67 -5.72 -10.75
N THR A 241 2.82 -6.93 -11.29
CA THR A 241 4.13 -7.40 -11.72
C THR A 241 4.55 -6.42 -12.79
N THR A 242 5.38 -5.43 -12.45
CA THR A 242 6.04 -4.60 -13.45
C THR A 242 6.79 -5.59 -14.33
N PRO A 243 6.44 -5.76 -15.61
CA PRO A 243 7.24 -6.64 -16.44
C PRO A 243 8.63 -6.02 -16.50
N ASP A 244 9.63 -6.77 -16.05
CA ASP A 244 11.03 -6.36 -16.12
C ASP A 244 11.45 -6.36 -17.59
N LEU A 245 11.21 -5.24 -18.25
CA LEU A 245 11.48 -5.03 -19.66
C LEU A 245 12.67 -4.08 -19.80
N SER A 246 13.87 -4.63 -19.99
CA SER A 246 14.99 -3.84 -20.50
C SER A 246 14.87 -3.71 -22.02
N THR A 247 15.08 -2.51 -22.57
CA THR A 247 15.21 -2.30 -24.02
C THR A 247 16.62 -1.81 -24.33
N ASN A 248 17.24 -2.38 -25.37
CA ASN A 248 18.49 -1.89 -25.92
C ASN A 248 18.26 -1.47 -27.38
N LEU A 249 18.62 -0.24 -27.72
CA LEU A 249 18.67 0.22 -29.10
C LEU A 249 20.04 -0.15 -29.68
N GLU A 250 20.07 -0.92 -30.77
CA GLU A 250 21.31 -1.19 -31.51
C GLU A 250 21.72 0.05 -32.31
N ILE A 251 22.34 1.02 -31.62
CA ILE A 251 22.67 2.34 -32.16
C ILE A 251 23.61 2.25 -33.37
N ASP A 252 24.45 1.22 -33.40
CA ASP A 252 25.44 0.95 -34.44
C ASP A 252 24.80 0.61 -35.81
N LYS A 253 23.49 0.33 -35.85
CA LYS A 253 22.74 0.15 -37.10
C LYS A 253 22.26 1.46 -37.74
N PHE A 254 22.46 2.60 -37.08
CA PHE A 254 22.07 3.93 -37.59
C PHE A 254 23.26 4.76 -38.06
N ILE A 255 24.38 4.13 -38.40
CA ILE A 255 25.53 4.81 -38.99
C ILE A 255 25.22 5.09 -40.47
N ASN A 256 25.45 6.31 -40.94
CA ASN A 256 25.21 6.78 -42.33
C ASN A 256 23.75 6.90 -42.79
N VAL A 257 22.77 7.02 -41.88
CA VAL A 257 21.39 7.33 -42.28
C VAL A 257 21.22 8.83 -42.57
N GLN A 258 20.64 9.16 -43.72
CA GLN A 258 20.35 10.54 -44.07
C GLN A 258 19.09 11.07 -43.36
N PRO A 259 19.06 12.36 -42.97
CA PRO A 259 17.86 12.99 -42.42
C PRO A 259 16.63 12.77 -43.32
N GLY A 260 15.51 12.36 -42.74
CA GLY A 260 14.25 12.14 -43.44
C GLY A 260 14.04 10.73 -44.02
N ARG A 261 15.02 9.81 -43.92
CA ARG A 261 14.78 8.40 -44.30
C ARG A 261 14.03 7.64 -43.22
N LYS A 262 13.04 6.85 -43.66
CA LYS A 262 12.36 5.86 -42.83
C LYS A 262 13.35 4.74 -42.46
N ILE A 263 13.49 4.48 -41.16
CA ILE A 263 14.24 3.35 -40.61
C ILE A 263 13.28 2.31 -40.04
N THR A 264 13.67 1.04 -40.07
CA THR A 264 12.99 -0.06 -39.39
C THR A 264 14.00 -0.74 -38.49
N SER A 265 13.67 -0.95 -37.22
CA SER A 265 14.52 -1.64 -36.25
C SER A 265 13.69 -2.65 -35.44
N THR A 266 14.37 -3.62 -34.83
CA THR A 266 13.76 -4.63 -33.96
C THR A 266 14.15 -4.33 -32.52
N VAL A 267 13.17 -4.22 -31.63
CA VAL A 267 13.40 -4.14 -30.18
C VAL A 267 13.28 -5.55 -29.61
N ALA A 268 14.29 -5.98 -28.85
CA ALA A 268 14.26 -7.24 -28.12
C ALA A 268 13.91 -6.97 -26.65
N TYR A 269 12.96 -7.73 -26.13
CA TYR A 269 12.58 -7.76 -24.71
C TYR A 269 13.09 -9.05 -24.10
N LYS A 270 13.57 -9.00 -22.86
CA LYS A 270 13.98 -10.18 -22.10
C LYS A 270 13.20 -10.21 -20.81
N LEU A 271 12.37 -11.24 -20.62
CA LEU A 271 11.71 -11.51 -19.35
C LEU A 271 12.71 -12.18 -18.38
N ASN A 272 12.53 -11.97 -17.08
CA ASN A 272 13.25 -12.74 -16.07
C ASN A 272 12.91 -14.24 -16.15
N GLN A 273 13.85 -15.08 -15.72
CA GLN A 273 13.76 -16.54 -15.86
C GLN A 273 12.57 -17.16 -15.10
N ASP A 274 12.01 -16.45 -14.14
CA ASP A 274 10.88 -16.82 -13.29
C ASP A 274 9.52 -16.29 -13.81
N HIS A 275 9.49 -15.62 -14.97
CA HIS A 275 8.25 -15.09 -15.56
C HIS A 275 7.33 -16.22 -16.06
N LYS A 276 6.13 -16.34 -15.49
CA LYS A 276 5.25 -17.50 -15.69
C LYS A 276 4.34 -17.45 -16.93
N GLN A 277 4.18 -16.28 -17.55
CA GLN A 277 3.29 -16.12 -18.72
C GLN A 277 3.92 -15.26 -19.83
N PRO A 278 3.59 -15.50 -21.11
CA PRO A 278 4.04 -14.66 -22.21
C PRO A 278 3.31 -13.31 -22.19
N GLU A 279 4.05 -12.20 -22.26
CA GLU A 279 3.48 -10.86 -22.39
C GLU A 279 3.54 -10.33 -23.83
N ARG A 280 2.57 -9.47 -24.18
CA ARG A 280 2.54 -8.75 -25.45
C ARG A 280 2.86 -7.27 -25.20
N ALA A 281 4.06 -6.85 -25.60
CA ALA A 281 4.40 -5.43 -25.69
C ALA A 281 3.91 -4.84 -27.03
N TRP A 282 3.18 -3.72 -26.97
CA TRP A 282 2.83 -2.94 -28.14
C TRP A 282 3.81 -1.79 -28.29
N VAL A 283 4.57 -1.77 -29.39
CA VAL A 283 5.36 -0.60 -29.80
C VAL A 283 4.49 0.22 -30.74
N ARG A 284 4.16 1.47 -30.35
CA ARG A 284 3.52 2.44 -31.24
C ARG A 284 4.54 3.45 -31.72
#